data_AF-A0AAD7E6D4-F1
#
_entry.id   AF-A0AAD7E6D4-F1
#
_cell.length_a   1.000
_cell.length_b   1.000
_cell.length_c   1.000
_cell.angle_alpha   90.00
_cell.angle_beta   90.00
_cell.angle_gamma   90.00
#
_symmetry.space_group_name_H-M   'P 1'
#
loop_
_entity.id
_entity.type
_entity.pdbx_description
1 polymer ?
#
loop_
_entity_poly.entity_id
_entity_poly.type
_entity_poly.pdbx_seq_one_letter_code
_entity_poly.pdbx_strand_id
1 'polypeptide(L)'
;MGTGDGDNFVYPARDETPPPPEPISRPRRLTVEEVPDEGDPENFSRFVEPYDNEELGRSLPGRPLRRGETLFHHMRARQEVDGTTKYFPFRDGEEWDLARWLSKNVSQTATEEYLALPIVSHRHRHYWMAYFRNKKTNLSFHNNRAFLQKVDQLPTGPDWTCKVVTAVGNRVDENDELMSKDLELWIRDPVECIKELMSDPAFREHMAYASERVYGTKEGTEESRIFDEMWTAEWWWKIQVSSRYCPIKNEY
;
A
#
# COMPACT_ATOMS: atom_id res chain seq x y z
N MET A 1 74.59 24.97 -34.64
CA MET A 1 74.92 25.28 -33.24
C MET A 1 74.10 26.50 -32.86
N GLY A 2 73.06 26.29 -32.05
CA GLY A 2 72.15 27.34 -31.57
C GLY A 2 71.68 26.90 -30.20
N THR A 3 71.96 27.74 -29.22
CA THR A 3 71.75 27.61 -27.78
C THR A 3 70.29 27.39 -27.39
N GLY A 4 70.07 26.65 -26.31
CA GLY A 4 68.74 26.31 -25.81
C GLY A 4 68.06 27.45 -25.06
N ASP A 5 66.73 27.51 -25.24
CA ASP A 5 65.81 28.25 -24.40
C ASP A 5 65.09 27.24 -23.49
N GLY A 6 65.45 27.28 -22.21
CA GLY A 6 64.73 26.60 -21.14
C GLY A 6 63.61 27.50 -20.65
N ASP A 7 62.39 27.30 -21.16
CA ASP A 7 61.20 27.86 -20.55
C ASP A 7 60.72 26.96 -19.40
N ASN A 8 61.12 27.39 -18.22
CA ASN A 8 60.77 26.90 -16.90
C ASN A 8 59.26 27.14 -16.68
N PHE A 9 58.41 26.13 -16.87
CA PHE A 9 57.01 26.22 -16.48
C PHE A 9 56.89 26.12 -14.96
N VAL A 10 56.70 27.27 -14.31
CA VAL A 10 56.39 27.40 -12.88
C VAL A 10 55.00 26.81 -12.63
N TYR A 11 54.92 25.76 -11.83
CA TYR A 11 53.64 25.30 -11.29
C TYR A 11 53.09 26.36 -10.33
N PRO A 12 51.79 26.74 -10.42
CA PRO A 12 51.20 27.57 -9.39
C PRO A 12 51.24 26.83 -8.04
N ALA A 13 51.62 27.55 -6.99
CA ALA A 13 51.63 27.06 -5.63
C ALA A 13 50.24 26.48 -5.29
N ARG A 14 50.23 25.27 -4.72
CA ARG A 14 49.01 24.70 -4.13
C ARG A 14 48.66 25.60 -2.95
N ASP A 15 47.53 26.28 -3.03
CA ASP A 15 46.90 26.85 -1.85
C ASP A 15 46.76 25.73 -0.81
N GLU A 16 47.32 25.99 0.37
CA GLU A 16 47.19 25.10 1.52
C GLU A 16 45.70 24.91 1.79
N THR A 17 45.24 23.67 1.64
CA THR A 17 43.88 23.28 2.01
C THR A 17 43.62 23.70 3.45
N PRO A 18 42.55 24.47 3.74
CA PRO A 18 42.19 24.78 5.11
C PRO A 18 41.94 23.47 5.88
N PRO A 19 42.25 23.44 7.19
CA PRO A 19 42.02 22.25 8.01
C PRO A 19 40.55 21.84 7.93
N PRO A 20 40.26 20.52 7.94
CA PRO A 20 38.90 20.03 7.87
C PRO A 20 38.07 20.63 9.02
N PRO A 21 36.83 21.06 8.75
CA PRO A 21 35.96 21.59 9.78
C PRO A 21 35.79 20.55 10.89
N GLU A 22 35.81 21.01 12.14
CA GLU A 22 35.54 20.17 13.31
C GLU A 22 34.27 19.34 13.08
N PRO A 23 34.23 18.09 13.58
CA PRO A 23 33.08 17.22 13.37
C PRO A 23 31.84 17.93 13.90
N ILE A 24 30.97 18.32 12.97
CA ILE A 24 29.66 18.90 13.26
C ILE A 24 29.01 17.93 14.25
N SER A 25 28.85 18.40 15.49
CA SER A 25 28.10 17.70 16.52
C SER A 25 26.81 17.26 15.86
N ARG A 26 26.61 15.93 15.79
CA ARG A 26 25.46 15.32 15.12
C ARG A 26 24.24 16.16 15.51
N PRO A 27 23.42 16.67 14.56
CA PRO A 27 22.17 17.27 14.96
C PRO A 27 21.51 16.24 15.85
N ARG A 28 21.21 16.63 17.10
CA ARG A 28 20.50 15.78 18.06
C ARG A 28 19.38 15.16 17.25
N ARG A 29 19.52 13.88 16.93
CA ARG A 29 18.41 13.12 16.40
C ARG A 29 17.40 13.29 17.52
N LEU A 30 16.30 13.97 17.24
CA LEU A 30 15.12 13.85 18.07
C LEU A 30 14.74 12.37 17.99
N THR A 31 15.39 11.56 18.82
CA THR A 31 14.80 10.33 19.31
C THR A 31 13.72 10.84 20.23
N VAL A 32 12.49 10.86 19.70
CA VAL A 32 11.35 10.71 20.58
C VAL A 32 11.56 9.33 21.20
N GLU A 33 12.14 9.30 22.40
CA GLU A 33 11.84 8.19 23.28
C GLU A 33 10.35 8.33 23.53
N GLU A 34 9.56 7.38 23.03
CA GLU A 34 8.23 7.16 23.55
C GLU A 34 8.44 6.82 25.02
N VAL A 35 8.25 7.82 25.88
CA VAL A 35 8.06 7.57 27.30
C VAL A 35 6.74 6.81 27.35
N PRO A 36 6.72 5.55 27.81
CA PRO A 36 5.48 4.82 27.94
C PRO A 36 4.56 5.67 28.80
N ASP A 37 3.43 6.09 28.24
CA ASP A 37 2.43 6.81 29.03
C ASP A 37 1.99 5.84 30.13
N GLU A 38 1.90 6.29 31.38
CA GLU A 38 1.33 5.51 32.49
C GLU A 38 -0.18 5.37 32.24
N GLY A 39 -0.53 4.55 31.26
CA GLY A 39 -1.85 4.54 30.62
C GLY A 39 -1.86 3.97 29.21
N ASP A 40 -0.70 3.64 28.62
CA ASP A 40 -0.63 2.97 27.32
C ASP A 40 -1.35 1.60 27.39
N PRO A 41 -2.42 1.36 26.61
CA PRO A 41 -3.12 0.08 26.56
C PRO A 41 -2.21 -1.11 26.21
N GLU A 42 -1.02 -0.87 25.63
CA GLU A 42 -0.02 -1.91 25.38
C GLU A 42 0.73 -2.38 26.64
N ASN A 43 0.68 -1.61 27.74
CA ASN A 43 1.38 -1.92 29.00
C ASN A 43 0.51 -2.71 30.00
N PHE A 44 -0.78 -2.88 29.72
CA PHE A 44 -1.67 -3.72 30.53
C PHE A 44 -1.62 -5.17 30.04
N SER A 45 -1.58 -6.10 30.99
CA SER A 45 -1.76 -7.51 30.67
C SER A 45 -3.14 -7.71 30.05
N ARG A 46 -3.20 -8.06 28.76
CA ARG A 46 -4.44 -8.35 28.04
C ARG A 46 -4.91 -9.77 28.35
N PHE A 47 -6.04 -9.88 29.03
CA PHE A 47 -6.74 -11.13 29.26
C PHE A 47 -7.97 -11.20 28.35
N VAL A 48 -7.95 -12.16 27.43
CA VAL A 48 -9.03 -12.35 26.45
C VAL A 48 -9.93 -13.49 26.92
N GLU A 49 -11.20 -13.18 27.14
CA GLU A 49 -12.27 -14.15 27.26
C GLU A 49 -12.95 -14.28 25.88
N PRO A 50 -12.73 -15.40 25.18
CA PRO A 50 -13.36 -15.63 23.88
C PRO A 50 -14.86 -15.87 24.07
N TYR A 51 -15.64 -15.64 23.03
CA TYR A 51 -17.04 -16.04 23.02
C TYR A 51 -17.19 -17.56 23.09
N ASP A 52 -17.70 -18.06 24.21
CA ASP A 52 -18.08 -19.46 24.38
C ASP A 52 -19.61 -19.65 24.30
N ASN A 53 -20.04 -20.70 23.62
CA ASN A 53 -21.44 -21.02 23.31
C ASN A 53 -21.79 -22.47 23.69
N GLU A 54 -20.97 -23.14 24.51
CA GLU A 54 -21.23 -24.53 24.90
C GLU A 54 -22.62 -24.73 25.53
N GLU A 55 -23.12 -23.77 26.32
CA GLU A 55 -24.43 -23.87 27.00
C GLU A 55 -25.65 -23.79 26.07
N LEU A 56 -25.52 -23.22 24.87
CA LEU A 56 -26.63 -22.98 23.95
C LEU A 56 -26.67 -23.97 22.77
N GLY A 57 -25.72 -24.93 22.71
CA GLY A 57 -25.66 -25.98 21.69
C GLY A 57 -25.51 -25.46 20.26
N ARG A 58 -25.07 -24.21 20.09
CA ARG A 58 -24.93 -23.53 18.79
C ARG A 58 -23.47 -23.56 18.32
N SER A 59 -23.29 -23.51 17.00
CA SER A 59 -21.94 -23.35 16.44
C SER A 59 -21.30 -22.08 16.98
N LEU A 60 -20.02 -22.17 17.34
CA LEU A 60 -19.23 -20.99 17.70
C LEU A 60 -19.27 -19.99 16.52
N PRO A 61 -19.46 -18.69 16.81
CA PRO A 61 -19.34 -17.62 15.84
C PRO A 61 -17.92 -17.60 15.29
N GLY A 62 -17.77 -17.20 14.03
CA GLY A 62 -16.49 -17.29 13.32
C GLY A 62 -16.00 -18.71 13.01
N ARG A 63 -16.74 -19.77 13.40
CA ARG A 63 -16.38 -21.13 13.00
C ARG A 63 -16.50 -21.28 11.48
N PRO A 64 -15.44 -21.76 10.80
CA PRO A 64 -15.49 -21.93 9.37
C PRO A 64 -16.54 -22.99 9.00
N LEU A 65 -17.56 -22.57 8.25
CA LEU A 65 -18.61 -23.46 7.74
C LEU A 65 -18.11 -24.30 6.55
N ARG A 66 -17.34 -23.68 5.67
CA ARG A 66 -16.74 -24.30 4.48
C ARG A 66 -15.48 -23.56 4.08
N ARG A 67 -14.62 -24.22 3.31
CA ARG A 67 -13.56 -23.54 2.56
C ARG A 67 -14.15 -23.02 1.26
N GLY A 68 -13.85 -21.77 0.93
CA GLY A 68 -14.15 -21.17 -0.37
C GLY A 68 -12.86 -20.70 -1.03
N GLU A 69 -12.85 -20.66 -2.36
CA GLU A 69 -11.78 -20.02 -3.10
C GLU A 69 -11.95 -18.51 -3.01
N THR A 70 -10.88 -17.79 -2.69
CA THR A 70 -10.86 -16.33 -2.63
C THR A 70 -10.41 -15.74 -3.95
N LEU A 71 -10.62 -14.44 -4.15
CA LEU A 71 -10.14 -13.70 -5.32
C LEU A 71 -8.62 -13.93 -5.55
N PHE A 72 -7.83 -13.86 -4.48
CA PHE A 72 -6.38 -14.04 -4.54
C PHE A 72 -5.97 -15.49 -4.85
N HIS A 73 -6.77 -16.48 -4.46
CA HIS A 73 -6.57 -17.87 -4.89
C HIS A 73 -6.77 -18.00 -6.41
N HIS A 74 -7.84 -17.42 -6.96
CA HIS A 74 -8.06 -17.42 -8.40
C HIS A 74 -6.95 -16.68 -9.17
N MET A 75 -6.49 -15.53 -8.66
CA MET A 75 -5.38 -14.78 -9.26
C MET A 75 -4.10 -15.61 -9.28
N ARG A 76 -3.75 -16.27 -8.17
CA ARG A 76 -2.58 -17.14 -8.11
C ARG A 76 -2.71 -18.34 -9.06
N ALA A 77 -3.84 -19.02 -9.07
CA ALA A 77 -4.08 -20.16 -9.95
C ALA A 77 -3.94 -19.75 -11.42
N ARG A 78 -4.44 -18.56 -11.80
CA ARG A 78 -4.26 -18.01 -13.14
C ARG A 78 -2.79 -17.75 -13.46
N GLN A 79 -2.05 -17.15 -12.52
CA GLN A 79 -0.61 -16.91 -12.71
C GLN A 79 0.17 -18.20 -12.92
N GLU A 80 -0.15 -19.25 -12.18
CA GLU A 80 0.45 -20.58 -12.30
C GLU A 80 0.13 -21.24 -13.65
N VAL A 81 -1.14 -21.17 -14.09
CA VAL A 81 -1.58 -21.68 -15.41
C VAL A 81 -0.88 -20.95 -16.55
N ASP A 82 -0.77 -19.62 -16.45
CA ASP A 82 -0.13 -18.79 -17.48
C ASP A 82 1.41 -18.86 -17.41
N GLY A 83 1.98 -19.56 -16.41
CA GLY A 83 3.43 -19.66 -16.21
C GLY A 83 4.09 -18.32 -15.91
N THR A 84 3.32 -17.37 -15.36
CA THR A 84 3.76 -15.99 -15.13
C THR A 84 4.50 -15.85 -13.80
N THR A 85 5.34 -14.83 -13.71
CA THR A 85 6.05 -14.52 -12.47
C THR A 85 5.14 -13.74 -11.52
N LYS A 86 5.47 -13.75 -10.22
CA LYS A 86 4.80 -12.89 -9.22
C LYS A 86 4.91 -11.37 -9.51
N TYR A 87 5.79 -10.98 -10.42
CA TYR A 87 5.99 -9.59 -10.84
C TYR A 87 5.31 -9.28 -12.18
N PHE A 88 4.62 -10.25 -12.79
CA PHE A 88 3.85 -10.03 -14.01
C PHE A 88 2.92 -8.81 -13.82
N PRO A 89 2.86 -7.89 -14.79
CA PRO A 89 3.37 -7.97 -16.17
C PRO A 89 4.82 -7.53 -16.36
N PHE A 90 5.54 -7.22 -15.29
CA PHE A 90 6.95 -6.87 -15.32
C PHE A 90 7.83 -8.12 -15.36
N ARG A 91 9.04 -7.94 -15.87
CA ARG A 91 10.01 -9.00 -16.13
C ARG A 91 10.56 -9.59 -14.84
N ASP A 92 10.93 -8.74 -13.89
CA ASP A 92 11.58 -9.11 -12.63
C ASP A 92 11.25 -8.11 -11.51
N GLY A 93 11.76 -8.41 -10.31
CA GLY A 93 11.55 -7.57 -9.13
C GLY A 93 12.21 -6.20 -9.24
N GLU A 94 13.36 -6.11 -9.91
CA GLU A 94 14.07 -4.83 -10.12
C GLU A 94 13.26 -3.90 -11.02
N GLU A 95 12.68 -4.42 -12.09
CA GLU A 95 11.78 -3.66 -12.95
C GLU A 95 10.49 -3.27 -12.21
N TRP A 96 9.94 -4.16 -11.39
CA TRP A 96 8.77 -3.86 -10.56
C TRP A 96 9.04 -2.71 -9.56
N ASP A 97 10.19 -2.73 -8.89
CA ASP A 97 10.55 -1.68 -7.93
C ASP A 97 10.73 -0.32 -8.62
N LEU A 98 11.33 -0.31 -9.82
CA LEU A 98 11.40 0.90 -10.65
C LEU A 98 10.00 1.37 -11.08
N ALA A 99 9.15 0.46 -11.58
CA ALA A 99 7.79 0.76 -11.99
C ALA A 99 6.98 1.37 -10.84
N ARG A 100 7.08 0.78 -9.64
CA ARG A 100 6.44 1.26 -8.41
C ARG A 100 6.95 2.63 -8.02
N TRP A 101 8.25 2.88 -8.12
CA TRP A 101 8.84 4.18 -7.81
C TRP A 101 8.38 5.25 -8.81
N LEU A 102 8.38 4.94 -10.11
CA LEU A 102 7.91 5.83 -11.18
C LEU A 102 6.44 6.22 -10.95
N SER A 103 5.55 5.25 -10.73
CA SER A 103 4.13 5.52 -10.49
C SER A 103 3.85 6.39 -9.27
N LYS A 104 4.68 6.30 -8.22
CA LYS A 104 4.47 7.05 -6.97
C LYS A 104 5.08 8.45 -6.97
N ASN A 105 6.18 8.65 -7.68
CA ASN A 105 7.03 9.83 -7.49
C ASN A 105 7.18 10.70 -8.74
N VAL A 106 6.75 10.23 -9.91
CA VAL A 106 7.08 10.86 -11.19
C VAL A 106 5.80 11.12 -11.99
N SER A 107 5.71 12.29 -12.63
CA SER A 107 4.62 12.60 -13.55
C SER A 107 4.77 11.82 -14.85
N GLN A 108 3.67 11.61 -15.58
CA GLN A 108 3.69 10.92 -16.87
C GLN A 108 4.68 11.53 -17.88
N THR A 109 4.82 12.86 -17.88
CA THR A 109 5.78 13.57 -18.75
C THR A 109 7.21 13.30 -18.35
N ALA A 110 7.53 13.39 -17.05
CA ALA A 110 8.86 13.11 -16.54
C ALA A 110 9.23 11.61 -16.69
N THR A 111 8.24 10.70 -16.64
CA THR A 111 8.45 9.29 -16.95
C THR A 111 8.86 9.10 -18.42
N GLU A 112 8.22 9.79 -19.36
CA GLU A 112 8.62 9.75 -20.78
C GLU A 112 10.05 10.26 -20.96
N GLU A 113 10.42 11.38 -20.32
CA GLU A 113 11.76 11.95 -20.37
C GLU A 113 12.81 11.01 -19.76
N TYR A 114 12.51 10.42 -18.60
CA TYR A 114 13.37 9.43 -17.94
C TYR A 114 13.63 8.23 -18.86
N LEU A 115 12.57 7.70 -19.48
CA LEU A 115 12.67 6.57 -20.40
C LEU A 115 13.43 6.94 -21.68
N ALA A 116 13.43 8.21 -22.09
CA ALA A 116 14.19 8.69 -23.24
C ALA A 116 15.69 8.88 -22.96
N LEU A 117 16.14 8.89 -21.71
CA LEU A 117 17.55 9.09 -21.37
C LEU A 117 18.44 8.02 -22.04
N PRO A 118 19.61 8.36 -22.61
CA PRO A 118 20.48 7.40 -23.31
C PRO A 118 20.97 6.21 -22.46
N ILE A 119 20.96 6.36 -21.12
CA ILE A 119 21.30 5.30 -20.17
C ILE A 119 20.15 4.29 -20.00
N VAL A 120 18.91 4.69 -20.30
CA VAL A 120 17.69 3.87 -20.20
C VAL A 120 17.24 3.40 -21.58
N SER A 121 17.19 4.31 -22.57
CA SER A 121 16.85 4.03 -23.96
C SER A 121 18.09 3.97 -24.84
N HIS A 122 18.35 2.78 -25.37
CA HIS A 122 19.44 2.53 -26.31
C HIS A 122 19.05 2.77 -27.79
N ARG A 123 18.08 3.65 -28.07
CA ARG A 123 17.54 3.86 -29.43
C ARG A 123 18.54 4.39 -30.48
N HIS A 124 19.74 4.85 -30.09
CA HIS A 124 20.68 5.47 -31.04
C HIS A 124 22.15 5.05 -30.85
N ARG A 125 22.50 3.77 -31.06
CA ARG A 125 23.91 3.44 -31.38
C ARG A 125 24.05 2.26 -32.34
N HIS A 126 24.92 2.48 -33.32
CA HIS A 126 25.19 1.69 -34.52
C HIS A 126 25.20 0.15 -34.35
N TYR A 127 24.60 -0.50 -35.35
CA TYR A 127 24.16 -1.90 -35.47
C TYR A 127 25.24 -3.00 -35.39
N TRP A 128 26.44 -2.72 -34.89
CA TRP A 128 27.56 -3.68 -34.85
C TRP A 128 28.16 -3.88 -33.44
N MET A 129 27.92 -2.96 -32.50
CA MET A 129 28.38 -3.09 -31.11
C MET A 129 27.32 -3.66 -30.14
N ALA A 130 26.17 -4.10 -30.65
CA ALA A 130 25.13 -4.77 -29.87
C ALA A 130 25.62 -6.08 -29.20
N TYR A 131 26.76 -6.62 -29.66
CA TYR A 131 27.44 -7.76 -29.06
C TYR A 131 28.19 -7.43 -27.75
N PHE A 132 28.54 -6.15 -27.50
CA PHE A 132 29.08 -5.64 -26.22
C PHE A 132 27.95 -5.12 -25.33
N ARG A 133 27.00 -6.03 -25.10
CA ARG A 133 25.71 -5.89 -24.41
C ARG A 133 25.85 -5.21 -23.04
N ASN A 134 25.50 -3.92 -22.93
CA ASN A 134 25.38 -3.28 -21.61
C ASN A 134 24.01 -3.66 -21.02
N LYS A 135 24.05 -4.65 -20.13
CA LYS A 135 22.96 -5.30 -19.38
C LYS A 135 22.12 -4.39 -18.45
N LYS A 136 22.32 -3.07 -18.44
CA LYS A 136 21.98 -2.29 -17.22
C LYS A 136 20.50 -2.02 -16.96
N THR A 137 19.66 -1.86 -17.98
CA THR A 137 18.23 -1.53 -17.79
C THR A 137 17.40 -2.12 -18.93
N ASN A 138 17.44 -3.44 -19.09
CA ASN A 138 16.62 -4.13 -20.09
C ASN A 138 15.15 -4.16 -19.64
N LEU A 139 14.51 -2.99 -19.70
CA LEU A 139 13.10 -2.77 -19.35
C LEU A 139 12.19 -3.37 -20.43
N SER A 140 11.06 -3.89 -19.98
CA SER A 140 9.98 -4.44 -20.80
C SER A 140 9.06 -3.36 -21.40
N PHE A 141 9.26 -2.08 -21.03
CA PHE A 141 8.58 -0.92 -21.59
C PHE A 141 9.60 0.15 -22.02
N HIS A 142 9.31 0.85 -23.11
CA HIS A 142 10.25 1.77 -23.76
C HIS A 142 9.76 3.23 -23.82
N ASN A 143 8.52 3.47 -23.42
CA ASN A 143 7.89 4.79 -23.31
C ASN A 143 6.79 4.73 -22.25
N ASN A 144 6.29 5.89 -21.85
CA ASN A 144 5.25 6.04 -20.83
C ASN A 144 3.96 5.31 -21.24
N ARG A 145 3.63 5.28 -22.53
CA ARG A 145 2.45 4.53 -23.02
C ARG A 145 2.58 3.02 -22.75
N ALA A 146 3.70 2.40 -23.10
CA ALA A 146 3.95 0.97 -22.86
C ALA A 146 4.06 0.66 -21.36
N PHE A 147 4.57 1.62 -20.59
CA PHE A 147 4.58 1.54 -19.13
C PHE A 147 3.15 1.50 -18.57
N LEU A 148 2.31 2.47 -18.93
CA LEU A 148 0.92 2.53 -18.47
C LEU A 148 0.11 1.30 -18.92
N GLN A 149 0.32 0.80 -20.15
CA GLN A 149 -0.30 -0.45 -20.59
C GLN A 149 0.06 -1.66 -19.72
N LYS A 150 1.25 -1.67 -19.11
CA LYS A 150 1.62 -2.69 -18.12
C LYS A 150 0.99 -2.41 -16.77
N VAL A 151 0.93 -1.15 -16.34
CA VAL A 151 0.21 -0.80 -15.11
C VAL A 151 -1.26 -1.22 -15.19
N ASP A 152 -1.92 -1.02 -16.33
CA ASP A 152 -3.32 -1.41 -16.56
C ASP A 152 -3.56 -2.93 -16.55
N GLN A 153 -2.51 -3.74 -16.73
CA GLN A 153 -2.58 -5.20 -16.65
C GLN A 153 -2.46 -5.73 -15.22
N LEU A 154 -2.09 -4.87 -14.25
CA LEU A 154 -2.05 -5.28 -12.86
C LEU A 154 -3.46 -5.61 -12.36
N PRO A 155 -3.60 -6.59 -11.46
CA PRO A 155 -4.88 -6.86 -10.83
C PRO A 155 -5.39 -5.59 -10.14
N THR A 156 -6.58 -5.14 -10.54
CA THR A 156 -7.29 -4.04 -9.91
C THR A 156 -8.37 -4.57 -8.99
N GLY A 157 -8.64 -3.84 -7.91
CA GLY A 157 -9.81 -4.06 -7.08
C GLY A 157 -11.12 -3.67 -7.77
N PRO A 158 -12.22 -3.54 -7.02
CA PRO A 158 -13.52 -3.16 -7.53
C PRO A 158 -13.48 -1.89 -8.38
N ASP A 159 -14.30 -1.90 -9.43
CA ASP A 159 -14.36 -0.81 -10.39
C ASP A 159 -14.83 0.49 -9.75
N TRP A 160 -14.25 1.58 -10.23
CA TRP A 160 -14.69 2.93 -9.89
C TRP A 160 -15.94 3.31 -10.71
N THR A 161 -16.94 3.86 -10.03
CA THR A 161 -18.13 4.46 -10.64
C THR A 161 -18.14 5.96 -10.35
N CYS A 162 -18.26 6.78 -11.39
CA CYS A 162 -18.46 8.22 -11.24
C CYS A 162 -19.97 8.53 -11.23
N LYS A 163 -20.44 9.22 -10.20
CA LYS A 163 -21.80 9.75 -10.10
C LYS A 163 -21.73 11.27 -9.99
N VAL A 164 -22.47 11.97 -10.84
CA VAL A 164 -22.61 13.41 -10.71
C VAL A 164 -23.72 13.70 -9.70
N VAL A 165 -23.39 14.49 -8.68
CA VAL A 165 -24.34 14.93 -7.64
C VAL A 165 -24.41 16.45 -7.67
N THR A 166 -25.61 16.99 -7.87
CA THR A 166 -25.86 18.42 -7.80
C THR A 166 -26.01 18.85 -6.34
N ALA A 167 -25.05 19.61 -5.85
CA ALA A 167 -25.11 20.20 -4.51
C ALA A 167 -25.69 21.61 -4.59
N VAL A 168 -26.80 21.84 -3.90
CA VAL A 168 -27.38 23.19 -3.75
C VAL A 168 -26.61 23.92 -2.65
N GLY A 169 -26.02 25.05 -3.00
CA GLY A 169 -25.31 25.92 -2.08
C GLY A 169 -26.24 26.83 -1.29
N ASN A 170 -25.64 27.70 -0.48
CA ASN A 170 -26.33 28.70 0.34
C ASN A 170 -26.23 30.12 -0.22
N ARG A 171 -25.66 30.28 -1.42
CA ARG A 171 -25.56 31.57 -2.12
C ARG A 171 -26.65 31.66 -3.16
N VAL A 172 -27.21 32.84 -3.35
CA VAL A 172 -28.16 33.13 -4.43
C VAL A 172 -27.44 33.77 -5.62
N ASP A 173 -27.96 33.56 -6.81
CA ASP A 173 -27.50 34.20 -8.04
C ASP A 173 -28.21 35.54 -8.29
N GLU A 174 -28.01 36.13 -9.48
CA GLU A 174 -28.60 37.41 -9.88
C GLU A 174 -30.14 37.37 -10.02
N ASN A 175 -30.73 36.17 -10.08
CA ASN A 175 -32.16 35.94 -10.19
C ASN A 175 -32.81 35.56 -8.84
N ASP A 176 -32.07 35.70 -7.73
CA ASP A 176 -32.49 35.30 -6.38
C ASP A 176 -32.72 33.77 -6.23
N GLU A 177 -32.15 32.96 -7.14
CA GLU A 177 -32.20 31.49 -7.08
C GLU A 177 -30.95 30.92 -6.39
N LEU A 178 -31.11 29.84 -5.62
CA LEU A 178 -29.98 29.19 -4.96
C LEU A 178 -29.01 28.60 -5.98
N MET A 179 -27.75 29.02 -5.91
CA MET A 179 -26.68 28.50 -6.73
C MET A 179 -26.48 27.01 -6.45
N SER A 180 -26.45 26.21 -7.50
CA SER A 180 -26.10 24.79 -7.42
C SER A 180 -24.80 24.52 -8.17
N LYS A 181 -24.10 23.46 -7.75
CA LYS A 181 -22.87 23.00 -8.39
C LYS A 181 -22.91 21.49 -8.55
N ASP A 182 -22.60 21.03 -9.75
CA ASP A 182 -22.39 19.63 -10.02
C ASP A 182 -21.02 19.19 -9.51
N LEU A 183 -21.03 18.11 -8.72
CA LEU A 183 -19.84 17.49 -8.14
C LEU A 183 -19.71 16.08 -8.67
N GLU A 184 -18.52 15.73 -9.14
CA GLU A 184 -18.17 14.36 -9.50
C GLU A 184 -17.82 13.56 -8.24
N LEU A 185 -18.62 12.53 -7.95
CA LEU A 185 -18.40 11.60 -6.85
C LEU A 185 -17.93 10.26 -7.40
N TRP A 186 -16.66 9.93 -7.13
CA TRP A 186 -16.07 8.64 -7.48
C TRP A 186 -16.27 7.66 -6.32
N ILE A 187 -17.03 6.59 -6.56
CA ILE A 187 -17.35 5.57 -5.56
C ILE A 187 -17.01 4.17 -6.05
N ARG A 188 -16.91 3.22 -5.11
CA ARG A 188 -16.84 1.79 -5.38
C ARG A 188 -18.01 1.08 -4.71
N ASP A 189 -18.35 -0.11 -5.16
CA ASP A 189 -19.29 -0.97 -4.45
C ASP A 189 -18.65 -1.40 -3.10
N PRO A 190 -19.23 -1.00 -1.95
CA PRO A 190 -18.68 -1.34 -0.66
C PRO A 190 -18.67 -2.85 -0.40
N VAL A 191 -19.62 -3.61 -0.97
CA VAL A 191 -19.68 -5.07 -0.82
C VAL A 191 -18.50 -5.71 -1.53
N GLU A 192 -18.19 -5.28 -2.75
CA GLU A 192 -17.04 -5.78 -3.50
C GLU A 192 -15.71 -5.37 -2.84
N CYS A 193 -15.62 -4.15 -2.30
CA CYS A 193 -14.44 -3.72 -1.53
C CYS A 193 -14.22 -4.61 -0.30
N ILE A 194 -15.27 -4.90 0.46
CA ILE A 194 -15.17 -5.79 1.63
C ILE A 194 -14.78 -7.20 1.21
N LYS A 195 -15.37 -7.74 0.13
CA LYS A 195 -14.99 -9.06 -0.40
C LYS A 195 -13.52 -9.14 -0.79
N GLU A 196 -12.98 -8.10 -1.45
CA GLU A 196 -11.57 -8.03 -1.81
C GLU A 196 -10.69 -8.00 -0.55
N LEU A 197 -10.98 -7.11 0.41
CA LEU A 197 -10.24 -6.99 1.66
C LEU A 197 -10.23 -8.30 2.47
N MET A 198 -11.39 -8.94 2.60
CA MET A 198 -11.51 -10.23 3.30
C MET A 198 -10.81 -11.38 2.55
N SER A 199 -10.59 -11.22 1.24
CA SER A 199 -9.91 -12.21 0.41
C SER A 199 -8.38 -12.08 0.44
N ASP A 200 -7.85 -10.92 0.84
CA ASP A 200 -6.43 -10.63 0.85
C ASP A 200 -5.75 -11.32 2.06
N PRO A 201 -4.80 -12.25 1.81
CA PRO A 201 -4.08 -12.94 2.88
C PRO A 201 -3.32 -12.01 3.83
N ALA A 202 -2.96 -10.79 3.42
CA ALA A 202 -2.26 -9.82 4.25
C ALA A 202 -3.07 -9.40 5.49
N PHE A 203 -4.40 -9.43 5.42
CA PHE A 203 -5.27 -9.07 6.54
C PHE A 203 -5.70 -10.27 7.39
N ARG A 204 -5.26 -11.49 7.05
CA ARG A 204 -5.73 -12.71 7.72
C ARG A 204 -5.56 -12.69 9.24
N GLU A 205 -4.46 -12.14 9.72
CA GLU A 205 -4.12 -12.06 11.15
C GLU A 205 -4.76 -10.83 11.83
N HIS A 206 -5.36 -9.94 11.06
CA HIS A 206 -6.00 -8.70 11.52
C HIS A 206 -7.53 -8.76 11.42
N MET A 207 -8.11 -9.91 11.08
CA MET A 207 -9.56 -10.10 10.99
C MET A 207 -10.10 -10.81 12.22
N ALA A 208 -11.09 -10.21 12.87
CA ALA A 208 -11.90 -10.85 13.90
C ALA A 208 -13.25 -11.30 13.33
N TYR A 209 -13.61 -12.56 13.59
CA TYR A 209 -14.87 -13.17 13.11
C TYR A 209 -15.87 -13.46 14.23
N ALA A 210 -15.48 -13.20 15.47
CA ALA A 210 -16.30 -13.36 16.65
C ALA A 210 -15.99 -12.22 17.62
N SER A 211 -16.99 -11.84 18.42
CA SER A 211 -16.76 -10.92 19.52
C SER A 211 -15.86 -11.53 20.59
N GLU A 212 -15.10 -10.69 21.29
CA GLU A 212 -14.23 -11.06 22.40
C GLU A 212 -14.49 -10.12 23.58
N ARG A 213 -14.16 -10.57 24.80
CA ARG A 213 -14.12 -9.70 25.98
C ARG A 213 -12.67 -9.55 26.39
N VAL A 214 -12.20 -8.32 26.47
CA VAL A 214 -10.80 -8.04 26.79
C VAL A 214 -10.74 -7.27 28.10
N TYR A 215 -9.88 -7.72 29.00
CA TYR A 215 -9.71 -7.17 30.33
C TYR A 215 -8.24 -6.85 30.61
N GLY A 216 -7.99 -5.76 31.31
CA GLY A 216 -6.65 -5.36 31.78
C GLY A 216 -6.19 -6.08 33.04
N THR A 217 -7.08 -6.84 33.70
CA THR A 217 -6.79 -7.63 34.90
C THR A 217 -7.24 -9.07 34.71
N LYS A 218 -6.53 -10.00 35.38
CA LYS A 218 -6.84 -11.44 35.33
C LYS A 218 -8.21 -11.78 35.92
N GLU A 219 -8.71 -10.92 36.81
CA GLU A 219 -10.00 -11.09 37.50
C GLU A 219 -11.18 -10.87 36.57
N GLY A 220 -11.00 -10.18 35.42
CA GLY A 220 -12.05 -9.99 34.43
C GLY A 220 -13.23 -9.14 34.91
N THR A 221 -12.95 -8.08 35.70
CA THR A 221 -14.01 -7.18 36.19
C THR A 221 -14.48 -6.23 35.09
N GLU A 222 -15.75 -5.80 35.14
CA GLU A 222 -16.29 -4.85 34.16
C GLU A 222 -15.53 -3.52 34.17
N GLU A 223 -15.00 -3.13 35.34
CA GLU A 223 -14.18 -1.94 35.54
C GLU A 223 -12.83 -2.03 34.81
N SER A 224 -12.29 -3.23 34.60
CA SER A 224 -11.03 -3.45 33.86
C SER A 224 -11.25 -3.76 32.38
N ARG A 225 -12.48 -3.56 31.88
CA ARG A 225 -12.82 -3.90 30.50
C ARG A 225 -12.22 -2.93 29.49
N ILE A 226 -11.64 -3.49 28.43
CA ILE A 226 -11.00 -2.79 27.33
C ILE A 226 -11.92 -2.80 26.10
N PHE A 227 -12.14 -1.62 25.53
CA PHE A 227 -12.94 -1.39 24.34
C PHE A 227 -12.13 -0.59 23.32
N ASP A 228 -11.32 -1.29 22.53
CA ASP A 228 -10.42 -0.72 21.52
C ASP A 228 -10.91 -0.95 20.08
N GLU A 229 -11.66 -2.03 19.86
CA GLU A 229 -12.03 -2.52 18.54
C GLU A 229 -13.52 -2.91 18.50
N MET A 230 -14.08 -3.02 17.29
CA MET A 230 -15.51 -3.34 17.14
C MET A 230 -15.87 -4.69 17.77
N TRP A 231 -15.00 -5.70 17.68
CA TRP A 231 -15.26 -7.04 18.22
C TRP A 231 -15.08 -7.14 19.73
N THR A 232 -14.40 -6.17 20.37
CA THR A 232 -14.28 -6.09 21.84
C THR A 232 -15.47 -5.34 22.47
N ALA A 233 -16.23 -4.62 21.64
CA ALA A 233 -17.44 -3.90 22.04
C ALA A 233 -18.58 -4.82 22.48
N GLU A 234 -19.24 -4.43 23.57
CA GLU A 234 -20.38 -5.15 24.16
C GLU A 234 -21.57 -5.24 23.19
N TRP A 235 -21.71 -4.29 22.26
CA TRP A 235 -22.76 -4.32 21.24
C TRP A 235 -22.66 -5.54 20.31
N TRP A 236 -21.46 -5.88 19.82
CA TRP A 236 -21.28 -7.05 18.96
C TRP A 236 -21.61 -8.33 19.72
N TRP A 237 -21.14 -8.44 20.97
CA TRP A 237 -21.47 -9.57 21.86
C TRP A 237 -22.98 -9.77 22.00
N LYS A 238 -23.72 -8.69 22.29
CA LYS A 238 -25.19 -8.72 22.40
C LYS A 238 -25.88 -9.12 21.08
N ILE A 239 -25.40 -8.65 19.94
CA ILE A 239 -25.93 -9.06 18.62
C ILE A 239 -25.72 -10.55 18.40
N GLN A 240 -24.53 -11.06 18.73
CA GLN A 240 -24.18 -12.46 18.55
C GLN A 240 -25.09 -13.39 19.39
N VAL A 241 -25.41 -12.98 20.63
CA VAL A 241 -26.34 -13.69 21.52
C VAL A 241 -27.80 -13.59 21.04
N SER A 242 -28.22 -12.42 20.53
CA SER A 242 -29.60 -12.17 20.11
C SER A 242 -29.94 -12.73 18.73
N SER A 243 -28.94 -13.01 17.88
CA SER A 243 -29.11 -13.60 16.56
C SER A 243 -29.69 -15.03 16.68
N ARG A 244 -31.00 -15.15 16.52
CA ARG A 244 -31.68 -16.43 16.31
C ARG A 244 -31.49 -16.79 14.83
N TYR A 245 -30.81 -17.92 14.60
CA TYR A 245 -30.64 -18.66 13.35
C TYR A 245 -31.49 -18.17 12.15
N CYS A 246 -30.82 -17.71 11.07
CA CYS A 246 -31.40 -17.74 9.73
C CYS A 246 -31.01 -19.09 9.09
N PRO A 247 -31.94 -20.03 8.88
CA PRO A 247 -31.62 -21.26 8.18
C PRO A 247 -31.30 -20.92 6.72
N ILE A 248 -30.03 -21.02 6.36
CA ILE A 248 -29.60 -20.99 4.96
C ILE A 248 -30.26 -22.21 4.30
N LYS A 249 -31.31 -21.97 3.51
CA LYS A 249 -31.86 -22.99 2.63
C LYS A 249 -30.79 -23.32 1.59
N ASN A 250 -30.17 -24.48 1.74
CA ASN A 250 -29.43 -25.11 0.66
C ASN A 250 -30.44 -25.54 -0.41
N GLU A 251 -30.72 -24.65 -1.35
CA GLU A 251 -31.26 -25.06 -2.65
C GLU A 251 -30.07 -25.29 -3.57
N TYR A 252 -29.90 -26.56 -3.92
CA TYR A 252 -28.91 -27.10 -4.86
C TYR A 252 -29.29 -26.74 -6.30
#